data_AF-A0A0D2TAE7-F1
#
_entry.id   AF-A0A0D2TAE7-F1
#
_cell.length_a   1.000
_cell.length_b   1.000
_cell.length_c   1.000
_cell.angle_alpha   90.00
_cell.angle_beta   90.00
_cell.angle_gamma   90.00
#
_symmetry.space_group_name_H-M   'P 1'
#
loop_
_entity.id
_entity.type
_entity.pdbx_description
1 polymer ?
#
loop_
_entity_poly.entity_id
_entity_poly.type
_entity_poly.pdbx_seq_one_letter_code
_entity_poly.pdbx_strand_id
1 'polypeptide(L)'
;MYKREIYFCKFILQKLFIFGQVSLGYFLSDLAMIIWFYPFLGGMEYVLHHLLSVAGIANPMLTGEGQVYTFMVLISESTTPGINLRWYLDTAGMKRSRAYLINGVVMFVAWLVARILLFMYLFYHIYLHYDQVKQVNSLGQLLISIVPLVLSVMNLMWFGKIIKGLMKTLAKRH
;
A
#
# COMPACT_ATOMS: atom_id res chain seq x y z
N MET A 1 8.26 -11.41 35.72
CA MET A 1 8.70 -10.71 34.48
C MET A 1 8.11 -11.38 33.23
N TYR A 2 8.36 -12.68 33.01
CA TYR A 2 7.89 -13.47 31.86
C TYR A 2 6.37 -13.39 31.54
N LYS A 3 5.49 -13.49 32.55
CA LYS A 3 4.03 -13.36 32.31
C LYS A 3 3.64 -12.02 31.69
N ARG A 4 4.23 -10.92 32.17
CA ARG A 4 3.90 -9.55 31.70
C ARG A 4 4.28 -9.37 30.22
N GLU A 5 5.42 -9.92 29.80
CA GLU A 5 5.87 -9.92 28.41
C GLU A 5 4.96 -10.74 27.51
N ILE A 6 4.51 -11.91 27.97
CA ILE A 6 3.54 -12.74 27.22
C ILE A 6 2.20 -12.00 27.03
N TYR A 7 1.66 -11.37 28.07
CA TYR A 7 0.42 -10.60 27.95
C TYR A 7 0.57 -9.39 27.03
N PHE A 8 1.71 -8.70 27.10
CA PHE A 8 2.01 -7.57 26.22
C PHE A 8 2.12 -8.01 24.76
N CYS A 9 2.80 -9.12 24.49
CA CYS A 9 2.94 -9.67 23.15
C CYS A 9 1.58 -10.11 22.57
N LYS A 10 0.75 -10.81 23.35
CA LYS A 10 -0.63 -11.17 22.96
C LYS A 10 -1.50 -9.94 22.68
N PHE A 11 -1.37 -8.89 23.49
CA PHE A 11 -2.10 -7.65 23.31
C PHE A 11 -1.73 -6.93 21.99
N ILE A 12 -0.44 -6.88 21.67
CA ILE A 12 0.04 -6.31 20.39
C ILE A 12 -0.47 -7.14 19.21
N LEU A 13 -0.34 -8.47 19.26
CA LEU A 13 -0.81 -9.36 18.19
C LEU A 13 -2.32 -9.21 17.95
N GLN A 14 -3.12 -9.09 19.00
CA GLN A 14 -4.56 -8.88 18.88
C GLN A 14 -4.89 -7.55 18.20
N LYS A 15 -4.17 -6.47 18.53
CA LYS A 15 -4.35 -5.16 17.87
C LYS A 15 -3.99 -5.21 16.39
N LEU A 16 -2.87 -5.85 16.06
CA LEU A 16 -2.45 -6.04 14.67
C LEU A 16 -3.50 -6.83 13.88
N PHE A 17 -4.06 -7.87 14.48
CA PHE A 17 -5.11 -8.67 13.85
C PHE A 17 -6.38 -7.85 13.55
N ILE A 18 -6.85 -7.06 14.52
CA ILE A 18 -7.99 -6.15 14.33
C ILE A 18 -7.69 -5.15 13.21
N PHE A 19 -6.50 -4.55 13.21
CA PHE A 19 -6.08 -3.61 12.18
C PHE A 19 -6.07 -4.24 10.78
N GLY A 20 -5.57 -5.47 10.65
CA GLY A 20 -5.58 -6.20 9.39
C GLY A 20 -6.99 -6.53 8.89
N GLN A 21 -7.93 -6.89 9.77
CA GLN A 21 -9.33 -7.13 9.41
C GLN A 21 -10.04 -5.85 8.96
N VAL A 22 -9.83 -4.74 9.66
CA VAL A 22 -10.37 -3.43 9.25
C VAL A 22 -9.82 -3.03 7.89
N SER A 23 -8.51 -3.24 7.68
CA SER A 23 -7.88 -2.99 6.38
C SER A 23 -8.47 -3.87 5.28
N LEU A 24 -8.73 -5.16 5.54
CA LEU A 24 -9.38 -6.05 4.58
C LEU A 24 -10.76 -5.55 4.17
N GLY A 25 -11.58 -5.13 5.14
CA GLY A 25 -12.90 -4.55 4.88
C GLY A 25 -12.82 -3.26 4.05
N TYR A 26 -11.86 -2.39 4.36
CA TYR A 26 -11.59 -1.17 3.59
C TYR A 26 -11.25 -1.49 2.12
N PHE A 27 -10.29 -2.39 1.87
CA PHE A 27 -9.91 -2.78 0.50
C PHE A 27 -11.04 -3.46 -0.28
N LEU A 28 -11.90 -4.26 0.39
CA LEU A 28 -13.08 -4.84 -0.24
C LEU A 28 -14.11 -3.78 -0.63
N SER A 29 -14.34 -2.79 0.24
CA SER A 29 -15.22 -1.66 -0.05
C SER A 29 -14.70 -0.85 -1.24
N ASP A 30 -13.40 -0.53 -1.27
CA ASP A 30 -12.78 0.19 -2.38
C ASP A 30 -12.85 -0.61 -3.69
N LEU A 31 -12.64 -1.92 -3.64
CA LEU A 31 -12.80 -2.80 -4.81
C LEU A 31 -14.23 -2.78 -5.34
N ALA A 32 -15.23 -2.91 -4.45
CA ALA A 32 -16.64 -2.85 -4.83
C ALA A 32 -16.99 -1.51 -5.48
N MET A 33 -16.48 -0.40 -4.92
CA MET A 33 -16.64 0.93 -5.47
C MET A 33 -16.00 1.06 -6.86
N ILE A 34 -14.76 0.58 -7.03
CA ILE A 34 -14.06 0.61 -8.32
C ILE A 34 -14.82 -0.18 -9.38
N ILE A 35 -15.34 -1.36 -9.04
CA ILE A 35 -16.13 -2.20 -9.97
C ILE A 35 -17.43 -1.49 -10.35
N TRP A 36 -18.16 -0.94 -9.37
CA TRP A 36 -19.44 -0.28 -9.59
C TRP A 36 -19.32 0.95 -10.50
N PHE A 37 -18.27 1.75 -10.31
CA PHE A 37 -18.02 2.97 -11.08
C PHE A 37 -16.99 2.77 -12.21
N TYR A 38 -16.68 1.54 -12.61
CA TYR A 38 -15.69 1.28 -13.66
C TYR A 38 -16.17 1.83 -15.02
N PRO A 39 -15.33 2.52 -15.81
CA PRO A 39 -13.89 2.81 -15.63
C PRO A 39 -13.58 4.19 -15.04
N PHE A 40 -14.54 4.89 -14.43
CA PHE A 40 -14.39 6.29 -14.02
C PHE A 40 -13.37 6.49 -12.89
N LEU A 41 -13.29 5.57 -11.93
CA LEU A 41 -12.39 5.67 -10.76
C LEU A 41 -10.96 5.16 -11.02
N GLY A 42 -10.72 4.50 -12.15
CA GLY A 42 -9.40 3.96 -12.48
C GLY A 42 -9.43 2.89 -13.56
N GLY A 43 -8.26 2.58 -14.11
CA GLY A 43 -8.06 1.47 -15.04
C GLY A 43 -7.90 0.12 -14.37
N MET A 44 -7.67 -0.92 -15.18
CA MET A 44 -7.48 -2.29 -14.72
C MET A 44 -6.33 -2.46 -13.72
N GLU A 45 -5.33 -1.56 -13.72
CA GLU A 45 -4.26 -1.59 -12.73
C GLU A 45 -4.80 -1.42 -11.29
N TYR A 46 -5.86 -0.64 -11.09
CA TYR A 46 -6.45 -0.46 -9.75
C TYR A 46 -7.23 -1.69 -9.31
N VAL A 47 -7.94 -2.35 -10.23
CA VAL A 47 -8.63 -3.62 -9.95
C VAL A 47 -7.63 -4.69 -9.56
N LEU A 48 -6.55 -4.85 -10.33
CA LEU A 48 -5.48 -5.82 -10.02
C LEU A 48 -4.81 -5.51 -8.69
N HIS A 49 -4.53 -4.24 -8.41
CA HIS A 49 -3.97 -3.79 -7.12
C HIS A 49 -4.84 -4.24 -5.94
N HIS A 50 -6.14 -3.99 -6.01
CA HIS A 50 -7.07 -4.31 -4.93
C HIS A 50 -7.27 -5.81 -4.77
N LEU A 51 -7.40 -6.57 -5.87
CA LEU A 51 -7.51 -8.03 -5.81
C LEU A 51 -6.27 -8.67 -5.15
N LEU A 52 -5.07 -8.25 -5.54
CA LEU A 52 -3.82 -8.73 -4.93
C LEU A 52 -3.70 -8.33 -3.46
N SER A 53 -4.11 -7.09 -3.12
CA SER A 53 -4.09 -6.60 -1.74
C SER A 53 -5.08 -7.35 -0.85
N VAL A 54 -6.31 -7.56 -1.32
CA VAL A 54 -7.33 -8.38 -0.63
C VAL A 54 -6.79 -9.78 -0.38
N ALA A 55 -6.20 -10.44 -1.39
CA ALA A 55 -5.61 -11.77 -1.22
C ALA A 55 -4.44 -11.77 -0.21
N GLY A 56 -3.54 -10.79 -0.31
CA GLY A 56 -2.37 -10.64 0.56
C GLY A 56 -2.69 -10.24 2.00
N ILE A 57 -3.87 -9.68 2.26
CA ILE A 57 -4.36 -9.38 3.61
C ILE A 57 -5.19 -10.56 4.15
N ALA A 58 -6.08 -11.12 3.34
CA ALA A 58 -6.99 -12.18 3.77
C ALA A 58 -6.25 -13.43 4.28
N ASN A 59 -5.23 -13.89 3.56
CA ASN A 59 -4.53 -15.13 3.95
C ASN A 59 -3.85 -15.02 5.33
N PRO A 60 -3.07 -13.97 5.65
CA PRO A 60 -2.50 -13.78 6.99
C PRO A 60 -3.53 -13.52 8.10
N MET A 61 -4.70 -12.97 7.76
CA MET A 61 -5.80 -12.80 8.71
C MET A 61 -6.56 -14.11 8.98
N LEU A 62 -6.59 -15.04 8.02
CA LEU A 62 -7.21 -16.36 8.22
C LEU A 62 -6.27 -17.36 8.91
N THR A 63 -4.98 -17.33 8.55
CA THR A 63 -4.00 -18.33 8.98
C THR A 63 -3.19 -17.89 10.20
N GLY A 64 -3.12 -16.59 10.48
CA GLY A 64 -2.24 -16.03 11.51
C GLY A 64 -0.76 -15.96 11.12
N GLU A 65 -0.40 -16.38 9.90
CA GLU A 65 0.98 -16.47 9.43
C GLU A 65 1.32 -15.34 8.45
N GLY A 66 2.58 -14.88 8.42
CA GLY A 66 3.04 -13.91 7.42
C GLY A 66 2.52 -12.47 7.59
N GLN A 67 1.87 -12.16 8.71
CA GLN A 67 1.25 -10.85 8.98
C GLN A 67 2.24 -9.68 8.91
N VAL A 68 3.50 -9.92 9.27
CA VAL A 68 4.56 -8.90 9.19
C VAL A 68 4.71 -8.34 7.77
N TYR A 69 4.62 -9.21 6.74
CA TYR A 69 4.75 -8.79 5.35
C TYR A 69 3.52 -8.02 4.88
N THR A 70 2.32 -8.41 5.33
CA THR A 70 1.08 -7.65 5.09
C THR A 70 1.19 -6.24 5.67
N PHE A 71 1.64 -6.09 6.92
CA PHE A 71 1.75 -4.76 7.53
C PHE A 71 2.84 -3.91 6.89
N MET A 72 3.98 -4.50 6.50
CA MET A 72 4.99 -3.78 5.71
C MET A 72 4.40 -3.24 4.41
N VAL A 73 3.59 -4.02 3.70
CA VAL A 73 2.91 -3.54 2.47
C VAL A 73 1.84 -2.49 2.80
N LEU A 74 1.03 -2.66 3.86
CA LEU A 74 -0.03 -1.72 4.24
C LEU A 74 0.47 -0.32 4.61
N ILE A 75 1.73 -0.16 5.05
CA ILE A 75 2.33 1.17 5.23
C ILE A 75 2.27 1.99 3.93
N SER A 76 2.35 1.34 2.77
CA SER A 76 2.25 2.03 1.47
C SER A 76 0.87 2.64 1.20
N GLU A 77 -0.17 2.21 1.92
CA GLU A 77 -1.52 2.78 1.83
C GLU A 77 -1.57 4.19 2.43
N SER A 78 -0.63 4.55 3.31
CA SER A 78 -0.52 5.91 3.85
C SER A 78 -0.29 7.00 2.79
N THR A 79 0.09 6.63 1.55
CA THR A 79 0.24 7.59 0.45
C THR A 79 -1.10 7.98 -0.19
N THR A 80 -2.15 7.16 -0.03
CA THR A 80 -3.46 7.31 -0.69
C THR A 80 -4.18 8.62 -0.36
N PRO A 81 -4.17 9.12 0.91
CA PRO A 81 -4.75 10.43 1.23
C PRO A 81 -4.16 11.58 0.38
N GLY A 82 -2.86 11.53 0.05
CA GLY A 82 -2.22 12.53 -0.80
C GLY A 82 -2.72 12.48 -2.25
N ILE A 83 -2.95 11.28 -2.78
CA ILE A 83 -3.53 11.07 -4.12
C ILE A 83 -4.95 11.63 -4.17
N ASN A 84 -5.79 11.27 -3.20
CA ASN A 84 -7.17 11.74 -3.12
C ASN A 84 -7.24 13.26 -2.97
N LEU A 85 -6.41 13.86 -2.12
CA LEU A 85 -6.32 15.31 -1.98
C LEU A 85 -5.93 15.98 -3.32
N ARG A 86 -5.00 15.38 -4.08
CA ARG A 86 -4.63 15.91 -5.41
C ARG A 86 -5.80 15.89 -6.37
N TRP A 87 -6.58 14.81 -6.36
CA TRP A 87 -7.77 14.67 -7.20
C TRP A 87 -8.84 15.69 -6.79
N TYR A 88 -9.13 15.87 -5.50
CA TYR A 88 -10.07 16.89 -5.04
C TYR A 88 -9.67 18.31 -5.48
N LEU A 89 -8.40 18.67 -5.34
CA LEU A 89 -7.88 19.96 -5.79
C LEU A 89 -7.93 20.12 -7.31
N ASP A 90 -7.76 19.03 -8.08
CA ASP A 90 -7.93 19.02 -9.53
C ASP A 90 -9.38 19.33 -9.91
N THR A 91 -10.33 18.56 -9.36
CA THR A 91 -11.77 18.69 -9.61
C THR A 91 -12.30 20.06 -9.20
N ALA A 92 -11.76 20.67 -8.13
CA ALA A 92 -12.08 22.03 -7.71
C ALA A 92 -11.45 23.14 -8.60
N GLY A 93 -10.74 22.79 -9.67
CA GLY A 93 -10.07 23.76 -10.55
C GLY A 93 -8.81 24.40 -9.95
N MET A 94 -8.31 23.88 -8.84
CA MET A 94 -7.24 24.51 -8.03
C MET A 94 -5.81 24.11 -8.43
N LYS A 95 -5.59 23.66 -9.68
CA LYS A 95 -4.26 23.20 -10.17
C LYS A 95 -3.14 24.24 -10.04
N ARG A 96 -3.48 25.52 -10.08
CA ARG A 96 -2.50 26.62 -9.99
C ARG A 96 -2.18 27.03 -8.54
N SER A 97 -2.95 26.54 -7.57
CA SER A 97 -2.80 26.90 -6.15
C SER A 97 -1.47 26.44 -5.55
N ARG A 98 -1.04 27.10 -4.45
CA ARG A 98 0.11 26.62 -3.66
C ARG A 98 -0.17 25.26 -3.02
N ALA A 99 -1.41 25.00 -2.60
CA ALA A 99 -1.82 23.72 -2.03
C ALA A 99 -1.60 22.54 -3.00
N TYR A 100 -1.94 22.72 -4.28
CA TYR A 100 -1.72 21.68 -5.31
C TYR A 100 -0.23 21.36 -5.53
N LEU A 101 0.63 22.38 -5.46
CA LEU A 101 2.08 22.20 -5.55
C LEU A 101 2.63 21.49 -4.31
N ILE A 102 2.30 21.97 -3.11
CA ILE A 102 2.76 21.39 -1.84
C ILE A 102 2.33 19.92 -1.76
N ASN A 103 1.07 19.61 -2.07
CA ASN A 103 0.59 18.24 -2.10
C ASN A 103 1.37 17.38 -3.11
N GLY A 104 1.71 17.93 -4.29
CA GLY A 104 2.53 17.22 -5.27
C GLY A 104 3.94 16.87 -4.76
N VAL A 105 4.58 17.77 -4.03
CA VAL A 105 5.90 17.53 -3.40
C VAL A 105 5.79 16.50 -2.28
N VAL A 106 4.80 16.64 -1.40
CA VAL A 106 4.55 15.68 -0.30
C VAL A 106 4.27 14.29 -0.86
N MET A 107 3.43 14.18 -1.89
CA MET A 107 3.16 12.91 -2.57
C MET A 107 4.43 12.29 -3.16
N PHE A 108 5.30 13.09 -3.80
CA PHE A 108 6.56 12.58 -4.35
C PHE A 108 7.46 11.98 -3.26
N VAL A 109 7.65 12.70 -2.16
CA VAL A 109 8.49 12.23 -1.03
C VAL A 109 7.86 11.01 -0.36
N ALA A 110 6.57 11.05 -0.06
CA ALA A 110 5.85 9.94 0.56
C ALA A 110 5.91 8.68 -0.30
N TRP A 111 5.78 8.81 -1.62
CA TRP A 111 5.89 7.68 -2.55
C TRP A 111 7.30 7.08 -2.57
N LEU A 112 8.33 7.93 -2.61
CA LEU A 112 9.71 7.46 -2.58
C LEU A 112 9.98 6.63 -1.31
N VAL A 113 9.58 7.12 -0.14
CA VAL A 113 9.83 6.44 1.13
C VAL A 113 8.95 5.21 1.30
N ALA A 114 7.63 5.36 1.21
CA ALA A 114 6.67 4.31 1.58
C ALA A 114 6.41 3.28 0.47
N ARG A 115 6.80 3.55 -0.79
CA ARG A 115 6.56 2.63 -1.92
C ARG A 115 7.82 2.19 -2.65
N ILE A 116 8.89 2.98 -2.67
CA ILE A 116 10.16 2.57 -3.31
C ILE A 116 11.14 2.02 -2.28
N LEU A 117 11.54 2.82 -1.29
CA LEU A 117 12.50 2.40 -0.26
C LEU A 117 11.94 1.25 0.58
N LEU A 118 10.66 1.34 0.98
CA LEU A 118 10.01 0.28 1.76
C LEU A 118 9.94 -1.05 1.01
N PHE A 119 9.68 -1.05 -0.30
CA PHE A 119 9.64 -2.29 -1.09
C PHE A 119 11.04 -2.88 -1.29
N MET A 120 12.07 -2.06 -1.47
CA MET A 120 13.46 -2.54 -1.46
C MET A 120 13.80 -3.21 -0.13
N TYR A 121 13.42 -2.57 0.99
CA TYR A 121 13.59 -3.14 2.32
C TYR A 121 12.78 -4.44 2.50
N LEU A 122 11.54 -4.49 1.99
CA LEU A 122 10.69 -5.68 2.04
C LEU A 122 11.35 -6.87 1.34
N PHE A 123 11.88 -6.69 0.11
CA PHE A 123 12.59 -7.77 -0.58
C PHE A 123 13.86 -8.19 0.14
N TYR A 124 14.61 -7.23 0.67
CA TYR A 124 15.79 -7.53 1.49
C TYR A 124 15.42 -8.34 2.76
N HIS A 125 14.34 -7.97 3.43
CA HIS A 125 13.85 -8.68 4.61
C HIS A 125 13.35 -10.09 4.27
N ILE A 126 12.62 -10.27 3.16
CA ILE A 126 12.21 -11.59 2.67
C ILE A 126 13.43 -12.46 2.38
N TYR A 127 14.47 -11.90 1.76
CA TYR A 127 15.72 -12.61 1.46
C TYR A 127 16.45 -13.06 2.74
N LEU A 128 16.60 -12.16 3.72
CA LEU A 128 17.25 -12.49 4.99
C LEU A 128 16.47 -13.53 5.82
N HIS A 129 15.15 -13.46 5.78
CA HIS A 129 14.26 -14.32 6.57
C HIS A 129 13.63 -15.43 5.73
N TYR A 130 14.30 -15.85 4.65
CA TYR A 130 13.78 -16.82 3.70
C TYR A 130 13.40 -18.17 4.33
N ASP A 131 14.20 -18.63 5.30
CA ASP A 131 13.90 -19.87 6.04
C ASP A 131 12.62 -19.76 6.88
N GLN A 132 12.28 -18.56 7.37
CA GLN A 132 11.01 -18.32 8.08
C GLN A 132 9.85 -18.25 7.09
N VAL A 133 10.05 -17.64 5.91
CA VAL A 133 9.03 -17.60 4.85
C VAL A 133 8.65 -19.02 4.41
N LYS A 134 9.63 -19.93 4.28
CA LYS A 134 9.40 -21.34 3.97
C LYS A 134 8.54 -22.10 4.99
N GLN A 135 8.41 -21.61 6.22
CA GLN A 135 7.58 -22.22 7.25
C GLN A 135 6.11 -21.79 7.17
N VAL A 136 5.80 -20.72 6.43
CA VAL A 136 4.43 -20.29 6.16
C VAL A 136 3.75 -21.32 5.25
N ASN A 137 2.43 -21.47 5.35
CA ASN A 137 1.66 -22.29 4.42
C ASN A 137 1.92 -21.94 2.94
N SER A 138 1.70 -22.91 2.04
CA SER A 138 2.06 -22.80 0.61
C SER A 138 1.42 -21.60 -0.09
N LEU A 139 0.17 -21.27 0.25
CA LEU A 139 -0.51 -20.10 -0.31
C LEU A 139 0.13 -18.80 0.20
N GLY A 140 0.46 -18.72 1.48
CA GLY A 140 1.16 -17.59 2.07
C GLY A 140 2.54 -17.37 1.46
N GLN A 141 3.32 -18.43 1.21
CA GLN A 141 4.59 -18.33 0.50
C GLN A 141 4.43 -17.73 -0.90
N LEU A 142 3.43 -18.20 -1.66
CA LEU A 142 3.12 -17.69 -2.99
C LEU A 142 2.74 -16.20 -2.91
N LEU A 143 1.87 -15.82 -1.98
CA LEU A 143 1.41 -14.43 -1.83
C LEU A 143 2.52 -13.48 -1.37
N ILE A 144 3.34 -13.89 -0.40
CA ILE A 144 4.52 -13.12 0.07
C ILE A 144 5.51 -12.88 -1.08
N SER A 145 5.59 -13.78 -2.05
CA SER A 145 6.49 -13.65 -3.19
C SER A 145 5.88 -12.82 -4.32
N ILE A 146 4.65 -13.15 -4.75
CA ILE A 146 4.04 -12.58 -5.95
C ILE A 146 3.43 -11.20 -5.69
N VAL A 147 2.75 -11.00 -4.56
CA VAL A 147 2.05 -9.73 -4.30
C VAL A 147 3.05 -8.56 -4.24
N PRO A 148 4.13 -8.60 -3.43
CA PRO A 148 5.11 -7.52 -3.43
C PRO A 148 5.78 -7.30 -4.79
N LEU A 149 6.06 -8.35 -5.54
CA LEU A 149 6.65 -8.26 -6.87
C LEU A 149 5.76 -7.45 -7.83
N VAL A 150 4.50 -7.84 -7.97
CA VAL A 150 3.57 -7.15 -8.88
C VAL A 150 3.33 -5.71 -8.41
N LEU A 151 3.12 -5.51 -7.10
CA LEU A 151 2.94 -4.18 -6.53
C LEU A 151 4.16 -3.28 -6.73
N SER A 152 5.38 -3.82 -6.69
CA SER A 152 6.60 -3.04 -6.95
C SER A 152 6.65 -2.49 -8.37
N VAL A 153 6.29 -3.30 -9.37
CA VAL A 153 6.24 -2.87 -10.78
C VAL A 153 5.22 -1.74 -10.95
N MET A 154 4.03 -1.90 -10.36
CA MET A 154 2.98 -0.89 -10.39
C MET A 154 3.40 0.40 -9.68
N ASN A 155 4.08 0.29 -8.53
CA ASN A 155 4.61 1.43 -7.78
C ASN A 155 5.64 2.22 -8.59
N LEU A 156 6.50 1.56 -9.38
CA LEU A 156 7.44 2.24 -10.28
C LEU A 156 6.71 2.96 -11.42
N MET A 157 5.71 2.31 -12.03
CA MET A 157 4.89 2.92 -13.09
C MET A 157 4.18 4.18 -12.58
N TRP A 158 3.53 4.12 -11.42
CA TRP A 158 2.83 5.25 -10.81
C TRP A 158 3.80 6.34 -10.34
N PHE A 159 4.97 5.98 -9.82
CA PHE A 159 6.00 6.97 -9.47
C PHE A 159 6.43 7.78 -10.69
N GLY A 160 6.61 7.13 -11.84
CA GLY A 160 6.86 7.81 -13.12
C GLY A 160 5.73 8.80 -13.49
N LYS A 161 4.47 8.46 -13.24
CA LYS A 161 3.34 9.39 -13.44
C LYS A 161 3.40 10.59 -12.47
N ILE A 162 3.77 10.38 -11.21
CA ILE A 162 3.92 11.44 -10.19
C ILE A 162 5.03 12.42 -10.59
N ILE A 163 6.22 11.91 -10.96
CA ILE A 163 7.35 12.73 -11.42
C ILE A 163 6.93 13.61 -12.59
N LYS A 164 6.35 13.00 -13.64
CA LYS A 164 5.85 13.73 -14.82
C LYS A 164 4.81 14.79 -14.44
N GLY A 165 3.90 14.48 -13.51
CA GLY A 165 2.89 15.41 -13.01
C GLY A 165 3.48 16.61 -12.26
N LEU A 166 4.49 16.36 -11.41
CA LEU A 166 5.18 17.41 -10.66
C LEU A 166 5.99 18.31 -11.58
N MET A 167 6.77 17.75 -12.51
CA MET A 167 7.54 18.52 -13.50
C MET A 167 6.65 19.44 -14.33
N LYS A 168 5.49 18.96 -14.81
CA LYS A 168 4.51 19.79 -15.53
C LYS A 168 3.95 20.92 -14.69
N THR A 169 3.81 20.72 -13.38
CA THR A 169 3.29 21.75 -12.46
C THR A 169 4.34 22.85 -12.24
N LEU A 170 5.61 22.47 -12.12
CA LEU A 170 6.74 23.39 -11.96
C LEU A 170 7.00 24.20 -13.23
N ALA A 171 6.97 23.55 -14.40
CA ALA A 171 7.22 24.20 -15.69
C ALA A 171 6.20 25.29 -16.05
N LYS A 172 4.96 25.21 -15.52
CA LYS A 172 3.89 26.21 -15.78
C LYS A 172 3.93 27.44 -14.86
N ARG A 173 4.88 27.50 -13.92
CA ARG A 173 5.06 28.64 -13.00
C ARG A 173 6.17 29.59 -13.43
N HIS A 174 6.91 29.23 -14.47
CA HIS A 174 7.79 30.10 -15.23
C HIS A 174 7.08 30.48 -16.53
#